data_AF-A0A1V5NC65-F1
#
_entry.id   AF-A0A1V5NC65-F1
#
_cell.length_a   1.000
_cell.length_b   1.000
_cell.length_c   1.000
_cell.angle_alpha   90.00
_cell.angle_beta   90.00
_cell.angle_gamma   90.00
#
_symmetry.space_group_name_H-M   'P 1'
#
loop_
_entity.id
_entity.type
_entity.pdbx_description
1 polymer ?
#
loop_
_entity_poly.entity_id
_entity_poly.type
_entity_poly.pdbx_seq_one_letter_code
_entity_poly.pdbx_strand_id
1 'polypeptide(L)'
;MVEIDLSNSQPFFAACLFNPTPEVQAIMRKFSLYQKCRSLCTDKQDIKEYTKLVTTGQFYDFMMHKFDEARITYCDRRDFKEKLFLVFFGRIDTKNKSKAVKLFAQIFPTVAGLFDTVKSEQHNQLAILLQKIESYTMLRRVAPAIKSNFPELPFLTKHDSLLPAHNRTGVILPGSCVDKVKAIIEDEIEHTTGLRPVVRIKGKLEPKPKIIQQSTDSLTQYLSHITLNLYSPPYLYHYIRKAPCNELIYN
;
A
#
# COMPACT_ATOMS: atom_id res chain seq x y z
N MET A 1 -14.23 -4.83 14.02
CA MET A 1 -13.14 -5.27 13.12
C MET A 1 -12.26 -4.07 12.81
N VAL A 2 -10.93 -4.25 12.79
CA VAL A 2 -9.96 -3.16 12.65
C VAL A 2 -8.93 -3.51 11.56
N GLU A 3 -8.85 -2.71 10.49
CA GLU A 3 -7.87 -2.83 9.39
C GLU A 3 -6.69 -1.88 9.63
N ILE A 4 -5.48 -2.30 9.27
CA ILE A 4 -4.28 -1.47 9.26
C ILE A 4 -3.83 -1.23 7.81
N ASP A 5 -3.81 0.03 7.40
CA ASP A 5 -3.60 0.50 6.02
C ASP A 5 -2.44 1.51 5.93
N LEU A 6 -1.57 1.34 4.94
CA LEU A 6 -0.44 2.23 4.69
C LEU A 6 -0.86 3.45 3.86
N SER A 7 -0.89 4.64 4.48
CA SER A 7 -1.13 5.87 3.73
C SER A 7 -0.13 6.01 2.59
N ASN A 8 -0.62 6.36 1.40
CA ASN A 8 0.21 6.63 0.23
C ASN A 8 1.10 5.46 -0.23
N SER A 9 0.85 4.20 0.18
CA SER A 9 1.70 3.01 -0.09
C SER A 9 2.60 3.07 -1.34
N GLN A 10 2.03 3.08 -2.55
CA GLN A 10 2.82 3.09 -3.80
C GLN A 10 3.68 4.38 -3.96
N PRO A 11 3.13 5.61 -3.83
CA PRO A 11 3.94 6.83 -3.70
C PRO A 11 5.00 6.81 -2.59
N PHE A 12 4.71 6.22 -1.44
CA PHE A 12 5.63 6.14 -0.29
C PHE A 12 6.83 5.24 -0.60
N PHE A 13 6.61 4.02 -1.10
CA PHE A 13 7.70 3.14 -1.54
C PHE A 13 8.46 3.71 -2.75
N ALA A 14 7.85 4.60 -3.54
CA ALA A 14 8.56 5.31 -4.59
C ALA A 14 9.53 6.38 -4.07
N ALA A 15 9.29 6.95 -2.88
CA ALA A 15 10.22 7.90 -2.27
C ALA A 15 11.51 7.24 -1.74
N CYS A 16 11.45 5.98 -1.28
CA CYS A 16 12.66 5.27 -0.81
C CYS A 16 13.67 4.96 -1.93
N LEU A 17 13.30 5.14 -3.20
CA LEU A 17 14.22 4.99 -4.34
C LEU A 17 15.23 6.14 -4.46
N PHE A 18 14.98 7.28 -3.82
CA PHE A 18 15.83 8.48 -3.85
C PHE A 18 17.01 8.39 -2.87
N ASN A 19 16.78 7.87 -1.66
CA ASN A 19 17.82 7.58 -0.66
C ASN A 19 17.70 6.13 -0.16
N PRO A 20 17.97 5.13 -1.01
CA PRO A 20 17.69 3.74 -0.70
C PRO A 20 18.67 3.19 0.36
N THR A 21 18.11 2.55 1.39
CA THR A 21 18.85 1.77 2.39
C THR A 21 19.62 0.60 1.76
N PRO A 22 20.58 -0.04 2.45
CA PRO A 22 21.24 -1.25 1.96
C PRO A 22 20.27 -2.37 1.53
N GLU A 23 19.13 -2.53 2.22
CA GLU A 23 18.08 -3.49 1.85
C GLU A 23 17.41 -3.11 0.52
N VAL A 24 16.94 -1.87 0.38
CA VAL A 24 16.31 -1.38 -0.87
C VAL A 24 17.30 -1.41 -2.03
N GLN A 25 18.56 -1.03 -1.81
CA GLN A 25 19.64 -1.15 -2.81
C GLN A 25 19.84 -2.60 -3.26
N ALA A 26 19.78 -3.58 -2.35
CA ALA A 26 19.91 -5.00 -2.70
C ALA A 26 18.72 -5.51 -3.54
N ILE A 27 17.54 -4.90 -3.42
CA ILE A 27 16.40 -5.14 -4.32
C ILE A 27 16.63 -4.45 -5.67
N MET A 28 16.95 -3.15 -5.69
CA MET A 28 17.18 -2.37 -6.92
C MET A 28 18.29 -2.94 -7.82
N ARG A 29 19.35 -3.51 -7.23
CA ARG A 29 20.44 -4.18 -7.96
C ARG A 29 19.96 -5.38 -8.79
N LYS A 30 18.93 -6.11 -8.33
CA LYS A 30 18.36 -7.28 -9.04
C LYS A 30 17.57 -6.92 -10.31
N PHE A 31 17.36 -5.64 -10.57
CA PHE A 31 16.75 -5.12 -11.80
C PHE A 31 17.76 -4.37 -12.69
N SER A 32 19.05 -4.35 -12.34
CA SER A 32 20.09 -3.49 -12.95
C SER A 32 19.83 -1.97 -12.85
N LEU A 33 18.75 -1.55 -12.19
CA LEU A 33 18.32 -0.16 -12.08
C LEU A 33 19.22 0.69 -11.18
N TYR A 34 19.89 0.09 -10.18
CA TYR A 34 20.68 0.82 -9.19
C TYR A 34 21.71 1.79 -9.79
N GLN A 35 22.41 1.39 -10.87
CA GLN A 35 23.37 2.27 -11.55
C GLN A 35 22.68 3.45 -12.26
N LYS A 36 21.54 3.22 -12.91
CA LYS A 36 20.75 4.27 -13.59
C LYS A 36 20.10 5.26 -12.61
N CYS A 37 19.74 4.80 -11.41
CA CYS A 37 19.13 5.65 -10.38
C CYS A 37 20.19 6.51 -9.66
N ARG A 38 21.39 5.95 -9.40
CA ARG A 38 22.45 6.60 -8.62
C ARG A 38 23.01 7.89 -9.24
N SER A 39 22.86 8.11 -10.55
CA SER A 39 23.28 9.34 -11.23
C SER A 39 22.31 10.52 -11.03
N LEU A 40 21.05 10.27 -10.64
CA LEU A 40 20.02 11.29 -10.42
C LEU A 40 20.13 11.89 -9.00
N CYS A 41 21.32 12.42 -8.70
CA CYS A 41 21.79 12.67 -7.33
C CYS A 41 20.92 13.64 -6.50
N THR A 42 20.82 13.35 -5.21
CA THR A 42 19.67 13.67 -4.38
C THR A 42 19.85 14.87 -3.45
N ASP A 43 19.56 16.07 -3.96
CA ASP A 43 19.21 17.23 -3.10
C ASP A 43 18.16 18.17 -3.70
N LYS A 44 17.44 17.73 -4.76
CA LYS A 44 16.46 18.58 -5.45
C LYS A 44 15.23 18.86 -4.58
N GLN A 45 14.75 20.10 -4.64
CA GLN A 45 13.62 20.57 -3.82
C GLN A 45 12.30 19.83 -4.13
N ASP A 46 12.11 19.37 -5.37
CA ASP A 46 10.93 18.58 -5.73
C ASP A 46 10.95 17.17 -5.13
N ILE A 47 12.13 16.55 -5.01
CA ILE A 47 12.29 15.29 -4.26
C ILE A 47 12.00 15.50 -2.78
N LYS A 48 12.50 16.58 -2.18
CA LYS A 48 12.25 16.94 -0.76
C LYS A 48 10.75 17.11 -0.49
N GLU A 49 10.06 17.90 -1.31
CA GLU A 49 8.62 18.15 -1.14
C GLU A 49 7.78 16.90 -1.46
N TYR A 50 8.12 16.12 -2.49
CA TYR A 50 7.48 14.83 -2.78
C TYR A 50 7.59 13.86 -1.60
N THR A 51 8.81 13.70 -1.06
CA THR A 51 9.10 12.80 0.07
C THR A 51 8.29 13.22 1.29
N LYS A 52 8.34 14.51 1.66
CA LYS A 52 7.53 15.11 2.72
C LYS A 52 6.03 14.84 2.52
N LEU A 53 5.48 15.10 1.33
CA LEU A 53 4.06 14.89 1.05
C LEU A 53 3.63 13.42 1.20
N VAL A 54 4.48 12.45 0.83
CA VAL A 54 4.13 11.03 1.02
C VAL A 54 4.27 10.60 2.48
N THR A 55 5.31 11.04 3.20
CA THR A 55 5.57 10.69 4.62
C THR A 55 4.70 11.46 5.62
N THR A 56 4.08 12.59 5.26
CA THR A 56 3.04 13.26 6.09
C THR A 56 1.63 12.74 5.81
N GLY A 57 1.46 11.83 4.84
CA GLY A 57 0.14 11.35 4.45
C GLY A 57 -0.66 12.28 3.53
N GLN A 58 -0.10 13.44 3.13
CA GLN A 58 -0.81 14.55 2.45
C GLN A 58 -0.82 14.46 0.91
N PHE A 59 0.04 13.62 0.30
CA PHE A 59 0.26 13.55 -1.15
C PHE A 59 -1.00 13.50 -2.02
N TYR A 60 -1.98 12.64 -1.70
CA TYR A 60 -3.20 12.56 -2.51
C TYR A 60 -4.02 13.86 -2.47
N ASP A 61 -4.14 14.50 -1.30
CA ASP A 61 -4.97 15.68 -1.12
C ASP A 61 -4.33 16.92 -1.77
N PHE A 62 -2.99 17.02 -1.69
CA PHE A 62 -2.20 17.97 -2.49
C PHE A 62 -2.41 17.76 -4.00
N MET A 63 -2.32 16.51 -4.48
CA MET A 63 -2.47 16.21 -5.91
C MET A 63 -3.91 16.44 -6.41
N MET A 64 -4.94 16.28 -5.56
CA MET A 64 -6.32 16.69 -5.90
C MET A 64 -6.39 18.21 -6.13
N HIS A 65 -5.91 19.01 -5.18
CA HIS A 65 -5.87 20.47 -5.32
C HIS A 65 -5.12 20.93 -6.60
N LYS A 66 -4.03 20.22 -6.97
CA LYS A 66 -3.31 20.49 -8.22
C LYS A 66 -4.06 20.05 -9.48
N PHE A 67 -4.89 19.01 -9.43
CA PHE A 67 -5.80 18.66 -10.53
C PHE A 67 -6.88 19.74 -10.70
N ASP A 68 -7.41 20.27 -9.59
CA ASP A 68 -8.43 21.30 -9.57
C ASP A 68 -7.90 22.63 -10.16
N GLU A 69 -6.73 23.09 -9.70
CA GLU A 69 -5.98 24.22 -10.28
C GLU A 69 -5.77 24.06 -11.80
N ALA A 70 -5.37 22.87 -12.24
CA ALA A 70 -5.10 22.56 -13.64
C ALA A 70 -6.36 22.25 -14.48
N ARG A 71 -7.55 22.34 -13.89
CA ARG A 71 -8.85 21.98 -14.51
C ARG A 71 -8.83 20.58 -15.15
N ILE A 72 -8.29 19.61 -14.41
CA ILE A 72 -8.33 18.19 -14.74
C ILE A 72 -9.54 17.58 -14.04
N THR A 73 -10.62 17.36 -14.78
CA THR A 73 -11.85 16.77 -14.25
C THR A 73 -11.64 15.33 -13.80
N TYR A 74 -12.27 14.97 -12.68
CA TYR A 74 -12.45 13.60 -12.18
C TYR A 74 -13.83 13.51 -11.50
N CYS A 75 -14.48 12.35 -11.55
CA CYS A 75 -15.82 12.20 -10.96
C CYS A 75 -15.80 11.89 -9.45
N ASP A 76 -14.79 11.17 -8.97
CA ASP A 76 -14.61 10.84 -7.56
C ASP A 76 -13.12 10.61 -7.19
N ARG A 77 -12.85 10.29 -5.93
CA ARG A 77 -11.49 10.00 -5.42
C ARG A 77 -10.88 8.72 -6.00
N ARG A 78 -11.68 7.83 -6.61
CA ARG A 78 -11.21 6.63 -7.30
C ARG A 78 -10.73 6.98 -8.71
N ASP A 79 -11.53 7.69 -9.50
CA ASP A 79 -11.17 8.16 -10.84
C ASP A 79 -9.94 9.08 -10.79
N PHE A 80 -9.88 9.99 -9.80
CA PHE A 80 -8.66 10.75 -9.49
C PHE A 80 -7.43 9.84 -9.32
N LYS A 81 -7.53 8.77 -8.50
CA LYS A 81 -6.44 7.82 -8.29
C LYS A 81 -6.09 7.04 -9.56
N GLU A 82 -7.08 6.59 -10.33
CA GLU A 82 -6.85 5.87 -11.59
C GLU A 82 -6.10 6.77 -12.61
N LYS A 83 -6.46 8.06 -12.71
CA LYS A 83 -5.72 9.04 -13.53
C LYS A 83 -4.31 9.34 -12.99
N LEU A 84 -4.14 9.42 -11.66
CA LEU A 84 -2.84 9.68 -11.02
C LEU A 84 -1.89 8.49 -11.13
N PHE A 85 -2.37 7.25 -10.99
CA PHE A 85 -1.53 6.05 -11.09
C PHE A 85 -0.94 5.81 -12.49
N LEU A 86 -1.44 6.49 -13.53
CA LEU A 86 -0.77 6.56 -14.85
C LEU A 86 0.66 7.13 -14.77
N VAL A 87 1.00 7.90 -13.74
CA VAL A 87 2.38 8.37 -13.48
C VAL A 87 3.32 7.19 -13.21
N PHE A 88 2.87 6.25 -12.38
CA PHE A 88 3.67 5.14 -11.85
C PHE A 88 3.65 3.91 -12.77
N PHE A 89 2.49 3.62 -13.39
CA PHE A 89 2.25 2.36 -14.11
C PHE A 89 1.98 2.58 -15.62
N GLY A 90 1.70 3.82 -16.02
CA GLY A 90 1.52 4.20 -17.42
C GLY A 90 2.83 4.22 -18.20
N ARG A 91 2.71 4.03 -19.51
CA ARG A 91 3.85 4.07 -20.45
C ARG A 91 4.47 5.47 -20.48
N ILE A 92 5.74 5.56 -20.89
CA ILE A 92 6.42 6.86 -21.02
C ILE A 92 5.69 7.77 -22.02
N ASP A 93 5.08 7.23 -23.09
CA ASP A 93 4.28 7.99 -24.04
C ASP A 93 2.93 8.49 -23.47
N THR A 94 2.48 7.96 -22.32
CA THR A 94 1.28 8.44 -21.63
C THR A 94 1.41 9.90 -21.20
N LYS A 95 2.63 10.43 -21.00
CA LYS A 95 2.86 11.87 -20.74
C LYS A 95 2.50 12.78 -21.92
N ASN A 96 2.37 12.26 -23.14
CA ASN A 96 1.88 13.06 -24.28
C ASN A 96 0.35 13.17 -24.26
N LYS A 97 -0.34 12.15 -23.72
CA LYS A 97 -1.80 11.94 -23.81
C LYS A 97 -2.55 12.36 -22.53
N SER A 98 -2.00 12.10 -21.35
CA SER A 98 -2.64 12.36 -20.06
C SER A 98 -2.23 13.71 -19.46
N LYS A 99 -3.22 14.57 -19.18
CA LYS A 99 -3.00 15.83 -18.43
C LYS A 99 -2.40 15.58 -17.03
N ALA A 100 -2.84 14.51 -16.35
CA ALA A 100 -2.36 14.15 -15.01
C ALA A 100 -0.85 13.83 -14.99
N VAL A 101 -0.37 13.12 -16.02
CA VAL A 101 1.06 12.77 -16.12
C VAL A 101 1.90 13.99 -16.51
N LYS A 102 1.38 14.89 -17.37
CA LYS A 102 2.03 16.19 -17.66
C LYS A 102 2.17 17.03 -16.39
N LEU A 103 1.08 17.20 -15.65
CA LEU A 103 1.03 17.97 -14.41
C LEU A 103 2.00 17.42 -13.36
N PHE A 104 2.01 16.10 -13.14
CA PHE A 104 2.97 15.49 -12.20
C PHE A 104 4.43 15.75 -12.61
N ALA A 105 4.76 15.65 -13.90
CA ALA A 105 6.11 15.93 -14.40
C ALA A 105 6.47 17.43 -14.39
N GLN A 106 5.50 18.34 -14.29
CA GLN A 106 5.72 19.77 -14.08
C GLN A 106 5.97 20.11 -12.61
N ILE A 107 5.27 19.44 -11.67
CA ILE A 107 5.43 19.67 -10.23
C ILE A 107 6.68 18.96 -9.68
N PHE A 108 6.90 17.72 -10.10
CA PHE A 108 7.99 16.86 -9.62
C PHE A 108 8.87 16.35 -10.78
N PRO A 109 9.61 17.24 -11.47
CA PRO A 109 10.35 16.89 -12.68
C PRO A 109 11.47 15.87 -12.44
N THR A 110 12.18 15.94 -11.30
CA THR A 110 13.25 14.98 -10.97
C THR A 110 12.65 13.63 -10.60
N VAL A 111 11.53 13.63 -9.88
CA VAL A 111 10.78 12.41 -9.51
C VAL A 111 10.24 11.70 -10.75
N ALA A 112 9.60 12.45 -11.66
CA ALA A 112 9.14 11.94 -12.94
C ALA A 112 10.29 11.44 -13.82
N GLY A 113 11.45 12.11 -13.78
CA GLY A 113 12.68 11.68 -14.45
C GLY A 113 13.20 10.33 -13.96
N LEU A 114 13.22 10.10 -12.64
CA LEU A 114 13.54 8.78 -12.08
C LEU A 114 12.51 7.73 -12.52
N PHE A 115 11.22 8.05 -12.47
CA PHE A 115 10.17 7.10 -12.84
C PHE A 115 10.26 6.71 -14.32
N ASP A 116 10.48 7.66 -15.23
CA ASP A 116 10.66 7.35 -16.65
C ASP A 116 11.99 6.63 -16.93
N THR A 117 13.04 6.90 -16.14
CA THR A 117 14.30 6.12 -16.20
C THR A 117 14.08 4.66 -15.80
N VAL A 118 13.29 4.41 -14.75
CA VAL A 118 12.92 3.06 -14.30
C VAL A 118 11.94 2.37 -15.27
N LYS A 119 11.09 3.11 -15.98
CA LYS A 119 10.16 2.57 -16.99
C LYS A 119 10.77 2.43 -18.39
N SER A 120 12.05 2.77 -18.57
CA SER A 120 12.68 2.96 -19.90
C SER A 120 12.75 1.70 -20.75
N GLU A 121 12.97 0.54 -20.14
CA GLU A 121 13.00 -0.76 -20.85
C GLU A 121 11.61 -1.39 -20.91
N GLN A 122 10.86 -1.37 -19.79
CA GLN A 122 9.50 -1.90 -19.71
C GLN A 122 8.67 -1.02 -18.78
N HIS A 123 7.48 -0.59 -19.22
CA HIS A 123 6.65 0.37 -18.45
C HIS A 123 6.14 -0.16 -17.10
N ASN A 124 6.20 -1.47 -16.88
CA ASN A 124 5.84 -2.14 -15.64
C ASN A 124 7.02 -2.32 -14.65
N GLN A 125 8.28 -2.02 -15.04
CA GLN A 125 9.44 -2.18 -14.16
C GLN A 125 9.30 -1.39 -12.86
N LEU A 126 8.73 -0.17 -12.91
CA LEU A 126 8.46 0.61 -11.69
C LEU A 126 7.42 -0.08 -10.80
N ALA A 127 6.29 -0.52 -11.35
CA ALA A 127 5.26 -1.25 -10.60
C ALA A 127 5.84 -2.49 -9.89
N ILE A 128 6.60 -3.30 -10.63
CA ILE A 128 7.21 -4.54 -10.13
C ILE A 128 8.31 -4.26 -9.09
N LEU A 129 9.05 -3.14 -9.22
CA LEU A 129 10.04 -2.73 -8.21
C LEU A 129 9.36 -2.32 -6.90
N LEU A 130 8.35 -1.44 -6.95
CA LEU A 130 7.62 -0.98 -5.76
C LEU A 130 6.96 -2.16 -5.04
N GLN A 131 6.23 -3.01 -5.78
CA GLN A 131 5.59 -4.21 -5.24
C GLN A 131 6.60 -5.21 -4.63
N LYS A 132 7.84 -5.29 -5.13
CA LYS A 132 8.88 -6.13 -4.50
C LYS A 132 9.48 -5.51 -3.23
N ILE A 133 9.63 -4.19 -3.17
CA ILE A 133 10.09 -3.50 -1.95
C ILE A 133 9.02 -3.63 -0.86
N GLU A 134 7.78 -3.32 -1.20
CA GLU A 134 6.58 -3.55 -0.38
C GLU A 134 6.52 -5.00 0.12
N SER A 135 6.44 -5.98 -0.80
CA SER A 135 6.34 -7.40 -0.46
C SER A 135 7.51 -7.90 0.40
N TYR A 136 8.74 -7.45 0.12
CA TYR A 136 9.89 -7.76 0.98
C TYR A 136 9.71 -7.21 2.39
N THR A 137 9.38 -5.92 2.53
CA THR A 137 9.18 -5.26 3.83
C THR A 137 8.10 -5.98 4.65
N MET A 138 6.92 -6.21 4.04
CA MET A 138 5.80 -6.83 4.76
C MET A 138 6.07 -8.29 5.15
N LEU A 139 6.71 -9.09 4.28
CA LEU A 139 6.94 -10.53 4.49
C LEU A 139 8.22 -10.88 5.26
N ARG A 140 9.28 -10.06 5.17
CA ARG A 140 10.62 -10.40 5.70
C ARG A 140 11.02 -9.59 6.92
N ARG A 141 10.33 -8.49 7.19
CA ARG A 141 10.65 -7.55 8.28
C ARG A 141 9.46 -7.43 9.23
N VAL A 142 8.35 -6.91 8.73
CA VAL A 142 7.15 -6.63 9.53
C VAL A 142 6.49 -7.92 10.07
N ALA A 143 6.15 -8.89 9.21
CA ALA A 143 5.47 -10.12 9.68
C ALA A 143 6.30 -10.95 10.69
N PRO A 144 7.63 -11.14 10.52
CA PRO A 144 8.48 -11.73 11.56
C PRO A 144 8.53 -10.93 12.87
N ALA A 145 8.65 -9.60 12.80
CA ALA A 145 8.69 -8.75 13.99
C ALA A 145 7.38 -8.80 14.79
N ILE A 146 6.22 -8.76 14.12
CA ILE A 146 4.92 -8.90 14.78
C ILE A 146 4.78 -10.32 15.37
N LYS A 147 5.16 -11.39 14.64
CA LYS A 147 5.11 -12.77 15.18
C LYS A 147 6.00 -12.95 16.42
N SER A 148 7.16 -12.29 16.47
CA SER A 148 8.06 -12.33 17.64
C SER A 148 7.44 -11.65 18.86
N ASN A 149 6.74 -10.53 18.67
CA ASN A 149 6.07 -9.80 19.73
C ASN A 149 4.70 -10.40 20.14
N PHE A 150 4.06 -11.16 19.25
CA PHE A 150 2.75 -11.77 19.45
C PHE A 150 2.68 -13.20 18.86
N PRO A 151 3.32 -14.21 19.49
CA PRO A 151 3.38 -15.58 18.95
C PRO A 151 2.01 -16.24 18.75
N GLU A 152 1.05 -15.91 19.62
CA GLU A 152 -0.33 -16.45 19.65
C GLU A 152 -1.25 -15.88 18.57
N LEU A 153 -0.83 -14.84 17.84
CA LEU A 153 -1.64 -14.24 16.77
C LEU A 153 -1.31 -14.90 15.42
N PRO A 154 -2.30 -15.50 14.72
CA PRO A 154 -2.13 -15.87 13.32
C PRO A 154 -2.04 -14.59 12.46
N PHE A 155 -1.25 -14.61 11.38
CA PHE A 155 -1.12 -13.47 10.46
C PHE A 155 -1.25 -13.88 9.00
N LEU A 156 -1.99 -13.07 8.23
CA LEU A 156 -2.18 -13.22 6.78
C LEU A 156 -1.90 -11.87 6.10
N THR A 157 -0.72 -11.74 5.50
CA THR A 157 -0.31 -10.54 4.77
C THR A 157 -1.01 -10.43 3.42
N LYS A 158 -1.56 -9.26 3.08
CA LYS A 158 -2.10 -8.98 1.73
C LYS A 158 -1.60 -7.60 1.25
N HIS A 159 -0.49 -7.60 0.52
CA HIS A 159 0.10 -6.40 -0.09
C HIS A 159 0.29 -5.28 0.94
N ASP A 160 -0.20 -4.07 0.65
CA ASP A 160 -0.15 -2.85 1.46
C ASP A 160 -1.08 -2.85 2.67
N SER A 161 -1.96 -3.85 2.78
CA SER A 161 -2.84 -4.06 3.93
C SER A 161 -2.31 -5.15 4.87
N LEU A 162 -1.96 -4.76 6.10
CA LEU A 162 -1.82 -5.71 7.20
C LEU A 162 -3.18 -5.98 7.80
N LEU A 163 -3.90 -6.86 7.10
CA LEU A 163 -5.19 -7.38 7.52
C LEU A 163 -4.99 -8.39 8.67
N PRO A 164 -5.50 -8.10 9.88
CA PRO A 164 -6.21 -9.14 10.59
C PRO A 164 -7.47 -9.47 9.75
N ALA A 165 -7.46 -10.62 9.07
CA ALA A 165 -8.39 -10.94 7.99
C ALA A 165 -9.82 -11.23 8.50
N HIS A 166 -10.91 -11.24 7.69
CA HIS A 166 -11.01 -11.81 6.35
C HIS A 166 -12.38 -11.56 5.71
N ASN A 167 -12.39 -11.31 4.39
CA ASN A 167 -13.55 -11.63 3.53
C ASN A 167 -13.53 -13.13 3.14
N ARG A 168 -13.18 -14.00 4.12
CA ARG A 168 -10.76 -16.21 4.62
C ARG A 168 -9.28 -15.77 5.03
N THR A 169 -8.81 -15.95 6.27
CA THR A 169 -9.40 -16.61 7.45
C THR A 169 -9.14 -15.84 8.76
N GLY A 170 -10.07 -14.94 9.08
CA GLY A 170 -10.56 -14.59 10.43
C GLY A 170 -9.56 -14.31 11.54
N VAL A 171 -8.64 -13.35 11.38
CA VAL A 171 -7.80 -12.87 12.48
C VAL A 171 -8.44 -11.64 13.10
N ILE A 172 -8.45 -11.56 14.44
CA ILE A 172 -8.97 -10.42 15.18
C ILE A 172 -7.87 -9.92 16.11
N LEU A 173 -7.39 -8.68 15.91
CA LEU A 173 -6.54 -8.03 16.90
C LEU A 173 -7.40 -7.61 18.10
N PRO A 174 -7.07 -7.98 19.35
CA PRO A 174 -7.67 -7.36 20.51
C PRO A 174 -7.27 -5.88 20.55
N GLY A 175 -8.22 -4.99 20.83
CA GLY A 175 -8.03 -3.53 20.72
C GLY A 175 -6.82 -2.99 21.50
N SER A 176 -6.45 -3.65 22.60
CA SER A 176 -5.27 -3.36 23.44
C SER A 176 -3.91 -3.51 22.75
N CYS A 177 -3.85 -4.19 21.60
CA CYS A 177 -2.60 -4.48 20.90
C CYS A 177 -2.45 -3.70 19.59
N VAL A 178 -3.48 -2.98 19.12
CA VAL A 178 -3.48 -2.31 17.81
C VAL A 178 -2.38 -1.26 17.70
N ASP A 179 -2.19 -0.42 18.72
CA ASP A 179 -1.15 0.61 18.70
C ASP A 179 0.27 0.04 18.77
N LYS A 180 0.47 -1.10 19.45
CA LYS A 180 1.75 -1.82 19.48
C LYS A 180 2.08 -2.45 18.13
N VAL A 181 1.09 -3.09 17.50
CA VAL A 181 1.22 -3.63 16.15
C VAL A 181 1.49 -2.50 15.16
N LYS A 182 0.78 -1.37 15.27
CA LYS A 182 1.03 -0.16 14.48
C LYS A 182 2.49 0.33 14.62
N ALA A 183 3.01 0.44 15.84
CA ALA A 183 4.38 0.87 16.07
C ALA A 183 5.40 -0.04 15.37
N ILE A 184 5.28 -1.37 15.55
CA ILE A 184 6.14 -2.36 14.87
C ILE A 184 6.08 -2.21 13.33
N ILE A 185 4.91 -1.89 12.77
CA ILE A 185 4.74 -1.65 11.33
C ILE A 185 5.45 -0.36 10.90
N GLU A 186 5.30 0.74 11.65
CA GLU A 186 6.01 1.98 11.36
C GLU A 186 7.53 1.81 11.45
N ASP A 187 8.01 1.17 12.51
CA ASP A 187 9.44 1.06 12.83
C ASP A 187 10.19 0.09 11.88
N GLU A 188 9.60 -1.06 11.51
CA GLU A 188 10.20 -1.97 10.52
C GLU A 188 10.15 -1.41 9.08
N ILE A 189 9.09 -0.67 8.72
CA ILE A 189 9.05 0.03 7.43
C ILE A 189 10.08 1.17 7.41
N GLU A 190 10.22 1.93 8.51
CA GLU A 190 11.22 2.99 8.64
C GLU A 190 12.65 2.43 8.54
N HIS A 191 12.93 1.30 9.21
CA HIS A 191 14.21 0.61 9.12
C HIS A 191 14.54 0.16 7.69
N THR A 192 13.59 -0.46 6.98
CA THR A 192 13.82 -0.95 5.61
C THR A 192 13.85 0.17 4.57
N THR A 193 13.02 1.20 4.69
CA THR A 193 12.89 2.24 3.64
C THR A 193 13.70 3.50 3.91
N GLY A 194 14.14 3.73 5.16
CA GLY A 194 14.77 4.99 5.59
C GLY A 194 13.78 6.15 5.74
N LEU A 195 12.47 5.87 5.73
CA LEU A 195 11.39 6.86 5.77
C LEU A 195 10.28 6.38 6.72
N ARG A 196 9.81 7.22 7.66
CA ARG A 196 8.67 6.86 8.50
C ARG A 196 7.34 6.93 7.71
N PRO A 197 6.51 5.87 7.73
CA PRO A 197 5.19 5.89 7.09
C PRO A 197 4.10 6.50 8.00
N VAL A 198 2.95 6.87 7.42
CA VAL A 198 1.72 7.15 8.18
C VAL A 198 0.78 5.95 8.11
N VAL A 199 0.78 5.13 9.16
CA VAL A 199 -0.10 3.96 9.25
C VAL A 199 -1.46 4.37 9.82
N ARG A 200 -2.54 4.09 9.06
CA ARG A 200 -3.93 4.40 9.45
C ARG A 200 -4.62 3.15 9.98
N ILE A 201 -5.35 3.35 11.08
CA ILE A 201 -6.23 2.35 11.69
C ILE A 201 -7.65 2.65 11.20
N LYS A 202 -8.38 1.65 10.69
CA LYS A 202 -9.76 1.79 10.19
C LYS A 202 -10.70 0.81 10.87
N GLY A 203 -11.91 1.27 11.20
CA GLY A 203 -13.00 0.43 11.69
C GLY A 203 -13.35 0.68 13.15
N LYS A 204 -14.37 -0.02 13.64
CA LYS A 204 -14.77 0.06 15.06
C LYS A 204 -13.84 -0.80 15.91
N LEU A 205 -13.22 -0.16 16.90
CA LEU A 205 -12.78 -0.81 18.13
C LEU A 205 -14.03 -1.38 18.82
N GLU A 206 -14.11 -2.70 18.96
CA GLU A 206 -15.06 -3.29 19.90
C GLU A 206 -14.70 -2.83 21.31
N PRO A 207 -15.68 -2.48 22.17
CA PRO A 207 -15.39 -2.07 23.54
C PRO A 207 -14.69 -3.20 24.30
N LYS A 208 -13.89 -2.85 25.31
CA LYS A 208 -13.21 -3.81 26.20
C LYS A 208 -14.22 -4.89 26.63
N PRO A 209 -13.93 -6.19 26.45
CA PRO A 209 -14.81 -7.24 26.96
C PRO A 209 -14.99 -7.03 28.46
N LYS A 210 -16.24 -6.89 28.91
CA LYS A 210 -16.54 -7.00 30.34
C LYS A 210 -16.05 -8.38 30.80
N ILE A 211 -15.44 -8.44 31.97
CA ILE A 211 -14.98 -9.70 32.55
C ILE A 211 -16.23 -10.51 32.91
N ILE A 212 -16.63 -11.41 32.01
CA ILE A 212 -17.62 -12.44 32.30
C ILE A 212 -16.88 -13.48 33.14
N GLN A 213 -17.20 -13.52 34.43
CA GLN A 213 -16.76 -14.59 35.31
C GLN A 213 -17.50 -15.88 34.91
N GLN A 214 -16.78 -17.01 34.92
CA GLN A 214 -17.33 -18.38 34.88
C GLN A 214 -18.00 -18.86 33.57
N SER A 215 -17.19 -19.34 32.60
CA SER A 215 -17.34 -20.71 32.09
C SER A 215 -15.96 -21.26 31.68
N THR A 216 -15.71 -22.56 31.85
CA THR A 216 -14.42 -23.21 31.57
C THR A 216 -14.48 -24.09 30.32
N ASP A 217 -14.86 -23.48 29.20
CA ASP A 217 -14.84 -24.15 27.89
C ASP A 217 -13.44 -24.02 27.27
N SER A 218 -12.82 -25.16 26.95
CA SER A 218 -11.45 -25.19 26.42
C SER A 218 -11.38 -24.62 25.01
N LEU A 219 -10.28 -23.92 24.68
CA LEU A 219 -9.96 -23.50 23.30
C LEU A 219 -10.01 -24.67 22.30
N THR A 220 -9.70 -25.89 22.73
CA THR A 220 -9.82 -27.12 21.91
C THR A 220 -11.25 -27.33 21.38
N GLN A 221 -12.26 -26.95 22.17
CA GLN A 221 -13.68 -27.14 21.88
C GLN A 221 -14.23 -26.03 20.97
N TYR A 222 -13.68 -24.81 21.05
CA TYR A 222 -13.91 -23.77 20.05
C TYR A 222 -13.29 -24.13 18.68
N LEU A 223 -12.08 -24.71 18.68
CA LEU A 223 -11.38 -25.12 17.48
C LEU A 223 -12.03 -26.33 16.79
N SER A 224 -12.53 -27.33 17.53
CA SER A 224 -13.13 -28.55 16.94
C SER A 224 -14.39 -28.25 16.10
N HIS A 225 -15.22 -27.30 16.53
CA HIS A 225 -16.38 -26.82 15.77
C HIS A 225 -16.01 -26.14 14.43
N ILE A 226 -14.80 -25.60 14.32
CA ILE A 226 -14.30 -24.97 13.09
C ILE A 226 -13.80 -26.04 12.10
N THR A 227 -13.08 -27.06 12.58
CA THR A 227 -12.45 -28.09 11.74
C THR A 227 -13.46 -28.88 10.89
N LEU A 228 -14.66 -29.14 11.42
CA LEU A 228 -15.71 -29.88 10.72
C LEU A 228 -16.19 -29.20 9.42
N ASN A 229 -16.04 -27.88 9.29
CA ASN A 229 -16.47 -27.13 8.11
C ASN A 229 -15.39 -27.02 7.00
N LEU A 230 -14.22 -27.64 7.17
CA LEU A 230 -13.10 -27.54 6.22
C LEU A 230 -13.01 -28.70 5.22
N TYR A 231 -13.76 -29.79 5.41
CA TYR A 231 -13.71 -30.98 4.55
C TYR A 231 -14.79 -30.98 3.46
N SER A 232 -14.71 -30.02 2.52
CA SER A 232 -15.44 -30.03 1.24
C SER A 232 -14.55 -29.47 0.11
N PRO A 233 -14.03 -30.32 -0.80
CA PRO A 233 -13.06 -29.95 -1.84
C PRO A 233 -13.78 -29.45 -3.15
N PRO A 234 -13.08 -28.98 -4.21
CA PRO A 234 -13.06 -27.53 -4.46
C PRO A 234 -13.46 -27.13 -5.90
N TYR A 235 -13.28 -25.84 -6.21
CA TYR A 235 -13.36 -25.21 -7.55
C TYR A 235 -14.75 -25.09 -8.21
N LEU A 236 -15.39 -23.91 -8.07
CA LEU A 236 -16.04 -23.22 -9.19
C LEU A 236 -16.38 -21.75 -8.83
N TYR A 237 -17.09 -21.08 -9.75
CA TYR A 237 -17.63 -19.70 -9.71
C TYR A 237 -16.63 -18.54 -9.85
N HIS A 238 -16.94 -17.48 -10.60
CA HIS A 238 -17.68 -17.32 -11.87
C HIS A 238 -17.46 -15.86 -12.32
N TYR A 239 -17.24 -15.60 -13.61
CA TYR A 239 -17.18 -14.22 -14.11
C TYR A 239 -18.59 -13.63 -14.22
N ILE A 240 -19.01 -12.83 -13.23
CA ILE A 240 -20.21 -12.00 -13.37
C ILE A 240 -19.84 -10.74 -14.15
N ARG A 241 -20.15 -10.72 -15.45
CA ARG A 241 -20.22 -9.47 -16.22
C ARG A 241 -21.30 -8.57 -15.59
N LYS A 242 -21.00 -7.30 -15.35
CA LYS A 242 -22.04 -6.26 -15.25
C LYS A 242 -22.22 -5.56 -16.59
N ALA A 243 -23.46 -5.23 -16.90
CA ALA A 243 -23.90 -4.54 -18.11
C ALA A 243 -23.39 -3.08 -18.15
N PRO A 244 -23.40 -2.41 -19.33
CA PRO A 244 -23.08 -0.99 -19.43
C PRO A 244 -24.08 -0.12 -18.63
N CYS A 245 -23.69 1.13 -18.36
CA CYS A 245 -24.59 2.11 -17.77
C CYS A 245 -25.59 2.59 -18.83
N ASN A 246 -26.88 2.52 -18.54
CA ASN A 246 -27.91 3.15 -19.36
C ASN A 246 -27.95 4.67 -19.13
N GLU A 247 -28.43 5.38 -20.15
CA GLU A 247 -28.64 6.82 -20.14
C GLU A 247 -29.79 7.20 -19.19
N LEU A 248 -29.65 8.33 -18.49
CA LEU A 248 -30.75 8.95 -17.75
C LEU A 248 -31.42 10.00 -18.63
N ILE A 249 -32.42 9.56 -19.40
CA ILE A 249 -33.40 10.46 -20.01
C ILE A 249 -34.29 11.00 -18.88
N TYR A 250 -34.42 12.33 -18.81
CA TYR A 250 -35.52 13.00 -18.13
C TYR A 250 -36.44 13.63 -19.17
N ASN A 251 -37.74 13.66 -18.87
CA ASN A 251 -38.81 14.16 -19.76
C ASN A 251 -38.79 15.68 -19.90
#